data_AF-A0A9E3BNH9-F1
#
_entry.id   AF-A0A9E3BNH9-F1
#
_cell.length_a   1.000
_cell.length_b   1.000
_cell.length_c   1.000
_cell.angle_alpha   90.00
_cell.angle_beta   90.00
_cell.angle_gamma   90.00
#
_symmetry.space_group_name_H-M   'P 1'
#
loop_
_entity.id
_entity.type
_entity.pdbx_description
1 polymer ?
#
loop_
_entity_poly.entity_id
_entity_poly.type
_entity_poly.pdbx_seq_one_letter_code
_entity_poly.pdbx_strand_id
1 'polypeptide(L)'
;MGEDGKLRFALTLVEGRLHKAVGDKRCGCGQCSHWIAVAARRSGVTRERLEAALPPPAKLERRRSRPPRRGVRICDSVTVRVRGRDVDPQEGLALLVKRLHHRE
;
A
#
# COMPACT_ATOMS: atom_id res chain seq x y z
N MET A 1 4.36 6.73 -29.49
CA MET A 1 4.27 5.28 -29.26
C MET A 1 2.81 4.91 -29.05
N GLY A 2 2.22 4.16 -29.98
CA GLY A 2 0.85 3.65 -29.84
C GLY A 2 0.71 2.70 -28.65
N GLU A 3 -0.52 2.44 -28.23
CA GLU A 3 -0.82 1.62 -27.05
C GLU A 3 -0.20 0.22 -27.10
N ASP A 4 -0.12 -0.40 -28.27
CA ASP A 4 0.58 -1.68 -28.48
C ASP A 4 2.09 -1.63 -28.21
N GLY A 5 2.73 -0.50 -28.51
CA GLY A 5 4.15 -0.31 -28.21
C GLY A 5 4.41 -0.27 -26.70
N LYS A 6 3.49 0.34 -25.94
CA LYS A 6 3.56 0.39 -24.48
C LYS A 6 3.34 -0.98 -23.87
N LEU A 7 2.41 -1.78 -24.41
CA LEU A 7 2.16 -3.15 -23.95
C LEU A 7 3.36 -4.06 -24.20
N ARG A 8 3.97 -4.01 -25.39
CA ARG A 8 5.19 -4.76 -25.70
C ARG A 8 6.34 -4.40 -24.76
N PHE A 9 6.54 -3.10 -24.53
CA PHE A 9 7.54 -2.63 -23.56
C PHE A 9 7.23 -3.10 -22.12
N ALA A 10 5.96 -3.18 -21.74
CA ALA A 10 5.57 -3.73 -20.44
C ALA A 10 5.91 -5.23 -20.31
N LEU A 11 5.73 -6.00 -21.39
CA LEU A 11 6.04 -7.43 -21.44
C LEU A 11 7.55 -7.69 -21.32
N THR A 12 8.39 -6.91 -22.00
CA THR A 12 9.85 -7.04 -21.88
C THR A 12 10.36 -6.72 -20.47
N LEU A 13 9.67 -5.84 -19.72
CA LEU A 13 10.01 -5.52 -18.34
C LEU A 13 9.72 -6.66 -17.34
N VAL A 14 8.80 -7.58 -17.67
CA VAL A 14 8.43 -8.72 -16.82
C VAL A 14 9.05 -10.04 -17.29
N GLU A 15 9.56 -10.08 -18.51
CA GLU A 15 10.24 -11.24 -19.08
C GLU A 15 11.44 -11.66 -18.21
N GLY A 16 11.53 -12.95 -17.90
CA GLY A 16 12.56 -13.51 -17.00
C GLY A 16 12.44 -13.14 -15.52
N ARG A 17 11.51 -12.25 -15.12
CA ARG A 17 11.32 -11.84 -13.71
C ARG A 17 10.17 -12.55 -13.01
N LEU A 18 9.29 -13.19 -13.76
CA LEU A 18 8.17 -13.95 -13.22
C LEU A 18 8.59 -15.41 -13.03
N HIS A 19 8.32 -15.95 -11.83
CA HIS A 19 8.52 -17.37 -11.61
C HIS A 19 7.54 -18.17 -12.48
N LYS A 20 8.05 -19.24 -13.11
CA LYS A 20 7.22 -20.22 -13.81
C LYS A 20 6.56 -21.13 -12.78
N ALA A 21 5.25 -21.34 -12.87
CA ALA A 21 4.57 -22.37 -12.09
C ALA A 21 4.50 -23.66 -12.91
N VAL A 22 4.03 -24.75 -12.31
CA VAL A 22 3.86 -26.04 -13.00
C VAL A 22 2.93 -25.86 -14.21
N GLY A 23 3.39 -26.29 -15.40
CA GLY A 23 2.69 -26.14 -16.69
C GLY A 23 2.88 -24.78 -17.36
N ASP A 24 1.88 -24.34 -18.13
CA ASP A 24 1.85 -23.03 -18.83
C ASP A 24 1.29 -21.89 -17.98
N LYS A 25 1.30 -22.05 -16.64
CA LYS A 25 0.77 -21.06 -15.70
C LYS A 25 1.90 -20.24 -15.08
N ARG A 26 1.62 -18.97 -14.77
CA ARG A 26 2.56 -18.13 -14.02
C ARG A 26 2.39 -18.31 -12.51
N CYS A 27 3.44 -18.03 -11.76
CA CYS A 27 3.34 -17.92 -10.30
C CYS A 27 2.50 -16.71 -9.89
N GLY A 28 1.56 -16.90 -8.96
CA GLY A 28 0.72 -15.84 -8.38
C GLY A 28 1.28 -15.26 -7.08
N CYS A 29 2.59 -15.40 -6.81
CA CYS A 29 3.18 -14.91 -5.56
C CYS A 29 3.24 -13.37 -5.52
N GLY A 30 3.31 -12.81 -4.31
CA GLY A 30 3.35 -11.36 -4.11
C GLY A 30 4.50 -10.66 -4.86
N GLN A 31 5.64 -11.34 -5.03
CA GLN A 31 6.78 -10.82 -5.80
C GLN A 31 6.46 -10.72 -7.30
N CYS A 32 5.81 -11.74 -7.87
CA CYS A 32 5.38 -11.71 -9.27
C CYS A 32 4.31 -10.63 -9.49
N SER A 33 3.34 -10.51 -8.58
CA SER A 33 2.33 -9.44 -8.63
C SER A 33 2.96 -8.04 -8.50
N HIS A 34 4.02 -7.91 -7.70
CA HIS A 34 4.76 -6.66 -7.56
C HIS A 34 5.45 -6.27 -8.88
N TRP A 35 6.17 -7.20 -9.52
CA TRP A 35 6.83 -6.95 -10.80
C TRP A 35 5.86 -6.55 -11.91
N ILE A 36 4.69 -7.21 -11.99
CA ILE A 36 3.63 -6.82 -12.92
C ILE A 36 3.16 -5.38 -12.65
N ALA A 37 2.93 -5.02 -11.38
CA ALA A 37 2.52 -3.67 -11.02
C ALA A 37 3.61 -2.61 -11.27
N VAL A 38 4.89 -2.97 -11.18
CA VAL A 38 6.01 -2.08 -11.53
C VAL A 38 6.09 -1.90 -13.04
N ALA A 39 5.97 -2.97 -13.82
CA ALA A 39 6.03 -2.91 -15.27
C ALA A 39 4.87 -2.08 -15.85
N ALA A 40 3.63 -2.31 -15.39
CA ALA A 40 2.45 -1.53 -15.77
C ALA A 40 2.66 -0.02 -15.51
N ARG A 41 3.18 0.33 -14.32
CA ARG A 41 3.47 1.74 -13.98
C ARG A 41 4.56 2.36 -14.85
N ARG A 42 5.60 1.61 -15.18
CA ARG A 42 6.72 2.10 -16.01
C ARG A 42 6.35 2.25 -17.48
N SER A 43 5.47 1.40 -18.00
CA SER A 43 5.01 1.45 -19.39
C SER A 43 3.81 2.36 -19.60
N GLY A 44 3.16 2.80 -18.52
CA GLY A 44 1.92 3.58 -18.58
C GLY A 44 0.73 2.77 -19.11
N VAL A 45 0.75 1.45 -18.89
CA VAL A 45 -0.35 0.54 -19.26
C VAL A 45 -1.11 0.15 -17.99
N THR A 46 -2.42 -0.05 -18.10
CA THR A 46 -3.24 -0.53 -16.98
C THR A 46 -2.81 -1.94 -16.56
N ARG A 47 -2.95 -2.24 -15.27
CA ARG A 47 -2.50 -3.54 -14.74
C ARG A 47 -3.31 -4.67 -15.35
N GLU A 48 -4.61 -4.45 -15.54
CA GLU A 48 -5.58 -5.39 -16.08
C GLU A 48 -5.22 -5.80 -17.50
N ARG A 49 -4.79 -4.83 -18.33
CA ARG A 49 -4.38 -5.08 -19.71
C ARG A 49 -3.07 -5.87 -19.80
N LEU A 50 -2.11 -5.56 -18.93
CA LEU A 50 -0.87 -6.33 -18.83
C LEU A 50 -1.14 -7.75 -18.30
N GLU A 51 -2.06 -7.90 -17.34
CA GLU A 51 -2.45 -9.20 -16.80
C GLU A 51 -3.18 -10.07 -17.83
N ALA A 52 -4.01 -9.48 -18.69
CA ALA A 52 -4.68 -10.18 -19.78
C ALA A 52 -3.71 -10.71 -20.87
N ALA A 53 -2.59 -10.01 -21.08
CA ALA A 53 -1.55 -10.43 -22.02
C ALA A 53 -0.61 -11.51 -21.47
N LEU A 54 -0.73 -11.87 -20.19
CA LEU A 54 0.15 -12.81 -19.51
C LEU A 54 -0.60 -14.12 -19.21
N PRO A 55 0.12 -15.25 -19.11
CA PRO A 55 -0.50 -16.54 -18.76
C PRO A 55 -1.21 -16.47 -17.39
N PRO A 56 -2.28 -17.25 -17.19
CA PRO A 56 -3.07 -17.18 -15.97
C PRO A 56 -2.25 -17.63 -14.74
N PRO A 57 -2.49 -17.04 -13.55
CA PRO A 57 -1.80 -17.44 -12.33
C PRO A 57 -2.26 -18.83 -11.83
N ALA A 58 -1.31 -19.64 -11.35
CA ALA A 58 -1.56 -21.02 -10.92
C ALA A 58 -2.37 -21.18 -9.62
N LYS A 59 -2.38 -20.19 -8.73
CA LYS A 59 -3.20 -20.17 -7.51
C LYS A 59 -3.76 -18.77 -7.26
N LEU A 60 -5.01 -18.75 -6.80
CA LEU A 60 -5.83 -17.57 -6.55
C LEU A 60 -5.21 -16.68 -5.46
N GLU A 61 -5.36 -15.37 -5.66
CA GLU A 61 -5.05 -14.31 -4.71
C GLU A 61 -5.19 -14.74 -3.24
N ARG A 62 -4.08 -14.73 -2.50
CA ARG A 62 -4.18 -14.54 -1.05
C ARG A 62 -4.82 -13.17 -0.85
N ARG A 63 -6.05 -13.15 -0.33
CA ARG A 63 -6.72 -11.93 0.15
C ARG A 63 -5.66 -11.10 0.87
N ARG A 64 -5.44 -9.87 0.41
CA ARG A 64 -4.63 -8.88 1.11
C ARG A 64 -5.27 -8.66 2.46
N SER A 65 -4.89 -9.48 3.44
CA SER A 65 -5.15 -9.15 4.83
C SER A 65 -4.24 -7.98 5.10
N ARG A 66 -4.76 -6.77 4.89
CA ARG A 66 -4.08 -5.55 5.34
C ARG A 66 -3.91 -5.78 6.84
N PRO A 67 -2.69 -5.95 7.36
CA PRO A 67 -2.55 -6.06 8.80
C PRO A 67 -3.22 -4.82 9.39
N PRO A 68 -4.09 -4.96 10.39
CA PRO A 68 -4.71 -3.82 11.02
C PRO A 68 -3.59 -2.85 11.39
N ARG A 69 -3.74 -1.56 11.04
CA ARG A 69 -2.78 -0.55 11.47
C ARG A 69 -2.74 -0.64 13.00
N ARG A 70 -1.65 -1.15 13.55
CA ARG A 70 -1.42 -1.12 14.99
C ARG A 70 -1.23 0.34 15.36
N GLY A 71 -2.33 1.02 15.70
CA GLY A 71 -2.26 2.35 16.27
C GLY A 71 -1.50 2.22 17.58
N VAL A 72 -0.32 2.83 17.66
CA VAL A 72 0.40 2.95 18.93
C VAL A 72 -0.23 4.12 19.67
N ARG A 73 -0.80 3.86 20.85
CA ARG A 73 -1.29 4.93 21.73
C ARG A 73 -0.07 5.55 22.40
N ILE A 74 0.40 6.68 21.86
CA ILE A 74 1.59 7.39 22.36
C ILE A 74 1.28 8.06 23.70
N CYS A 75 0.07 8.61 23.86
CA CYS A 75 -0.42 9.23 25.09
C CYS A 75 -1.92 8.93 25.26
N ASP A 76 -2.37 8.77 26.50
CA ASP A 76 -3.79 8.75 26.86
C ASP A 76 -4.18 10.10 27.48
N SER A 77 -5.45 10.51 27.43
CA SER A 77 -5.90 11.84 27.87
C SER A 77 -5.56 12.12 29.34
N VAL A 78 -5.50 11.06 30.16
CA VAL A 78 -5.11 11.12 31.58
C VAL A 78 -3.64 11.55 31.82
N THR A 79 -2.80 11.48 30.79
CA THR A 79 -1.37 11.82 30.88
C THR A 79 -1.07 13.30 30.60
N VAL A 80 -2.05 14.05 30.07
CA VAL A 80 -1.89 15.48 29.77
C VAL A 80 -2.23 16.30 31.00
N ARG A 81 -1.21 16.75 31.73
CA ARG A 81 -1.37 17.62 32.90
C ARG A 81 -0.80 19.01 32.63
N VAL A 82 -1.47 20.03 33.16
CA VAL A 82 -0.95 21.39 33.14
C VAL A 82 0.16 21.50 34.18
N ARG A 83 1.39 21.79 33.74
CA ARG A 83 2.54 21.92 34.63
C ARG A 83 2.26 22.98 35.71
N GLY A 84 2.38 22.58 36.99
CA GLY A 84 2.21 23.48 38.14
C GLY A 84 0.75 23.75 38.53
N ARG A 85 -0.23 23.00 38.01
CA ARG A 85 -1.63 23.05 38.44
C ARG A 85 -2.21 21.65 38.58
N ASP A 86 -2.92 21.39 39.67
CA ASP A 86 -3.73 20.19 39.85
C ASP A 86 -5.12 20.47 39.26
N VAL A 87 -5.24 20.27 37.95
CA VAL A 87 -6.51 20.42 37.20
C VAL A 87 -6.99 19.06 36.76
N ASP A 88 -8.30 18.91 36.59
CA ASP A 88 -8.87 17.68 36.08
C ASP A 88 -8.21 17.32 34.72
N PRO A 89 -7.85 16.05 34.48
CA PRO A 89 -7.18 15.65 33.24
C PRO A 89 -7.96 16.01 31.97
N GLN A 90 -9.30 16.10 32.02
CA GLN A 90 -10.12 16.53 30.88
C GLN A 90 -9.93 18.03 30.58
N GLU A 91 -9.77 18.86 31.62
CA GLU A 91 -9.49 20.29 31.47
C GLU A 91 -8.08 20.54 30.89
N GLY A 92 -7.11 19.72 31.29
CA GLY A 92 -5.74 19.79 30.76
C GLY A 92 -5.67 19.54 29.25
N LEU A 93 -6.40 18.53 28.78
CA LEU A 93 -6.51 18.24 27.35
C LEU A 93 -7.26 19.34 26.59
N ALA A 94 -8.39 19.82 27.12
CA ALA A 94 -9.16 20.90 26.51
C ALA A 94 -8.32 22.18 26.32
N LEU A 95 -7.48 22.51 27.30
CA LEU A 95 -6.59 23.65 27.25
C LEU A 95 -5.45 23.49 26.23
N LEU A 96 -4.91 22.27 26.08
CA LEU A 96 -3.93 21.94 25.04
C LEU A 96 -4.53 22.08 23.63
N VAL A 97 -5.73 21.50 23.42
CA VAL A 97 -6.46 21.58 22.14
C VAL A 97 -6.76 23.04 21.80
N LYS A 98 -7.25 23.82 22.76
CA LYS A 98 -7.50 25.26 22.58
C LYS A 98 -6.24 26.01 22.15
N ARG A 99 -5.07 25.73 22.74
CA ARG A 99 -3.78 26.37 22.37
C ARG A 99 -3.28 25.94 20.99
N LEU A 100 -3.47 24.67 20.61
CA LEU A 100 -3.08 24.17 19.29
C LEU A 100 -3.90 24.83 18.17
N HIS A 101 -5.21 25.01 18.40
CA HIS A 101 -6.09 25.69 17.46
C HIS A 101 -5.97 27.22 17.47
N HIS A 102 -5.30 27.81 18.46
CA HIS A 102 -5.06 29.26 18.54
C HIS A 102 -3.72 29.70 17.93
N ARG A 103 -2.92 28.79 17.37
CA ARG A 103 -1.74 29.14 16.57
C ARG A 103 -2.16 29.42 15.13
N GLU A 104 -2.77 30.59 14.95
CA GLU A 104 -2.70 31.41 13.74
C GLU A 104 -2.39 32.84 14.16
#